data_AF-A0A845T486-F1
#
_entry.id   AF-A0A845T486-F1
#
_cell.length_a   1.000
_cell.length_b   1.000
_cell.length_c   1.000
_cell.angle_alpha   90.00
_cell.angle_beta   90.00
_cell.angle_gamma   90.00
#
_symmetry.space_group_name_H-M   'P 1'
#
loop_
_entity.id
_entity.type
_entity.pdbx_description
1 polymer ?
#
loop_
_entity_poly.entity_id
_entity_poly.type
_entity_poly.pdbx_seq_one_letter_code
_entity_poly.pdbx_strand_id
1 'polypeptide(L)' 'MFWLPPKKKMGRPTDNPKRHEIKARIDDETFQILTDYCEEKGKSRAEGVRDGIRKLEPDIKEK' A
#
# COMPACT_ATOMS: atom_id res chain seq x y z
N MET A 1 -40.40 -27.94 14.40
CA MET A 1 -39.70 -27.62 13.14
C MET A 1 -38.81 -26.42 13.42
N PHE A 2 -37.52 -26.64 13.66
CA PHE A 2 -36.60 -25.61 14.14
C PHE A 2 -36.18 -24.68 12.99
N TRP A 3 -36.54 -23.41 13.11
CA TRP A 3 -36.12 -22.31 12.25
C TRP A 3 -34.64 -22.02 12.48
N LEU A 4 -33.78 -22.22 11.47
CA LEU A 4 -32.39 -21.76 11.49
C LEU A 4 -32.33 -20.33 10.92
N PRO A 5 -31.74 -19.35 11.62
CA PRO A 5 -31.57 -18.01 11.07
C PRO A 5 -30.55 -18.01 9.91
N PRO A 6 -30.70 -17.10 8.92
CA PRO A 6 -29.83 -17.07 7.76
C PRO A 6 -28.38 -16.74 8.14
N LYS A 7 -27.43 -17.54 7.62
CA LYS A 7 -25.98 -17.31 7.76
C LYS A 7 -25.62 -15.90 7.27
N LYS A 8 -25.06 -15.07 8.17
CA LYS A 8 -24.45 -13.78 7.83
C LYS A 8 -23.39 -14.01 6.75
N LYS A 9 -23.47 -13.27 5.64
CA LYS A 9 -22.42 -13.24 4.62
C LYS A 9 -21.18 -12.60 5.23
N MET A 10 -20.28 -13.42 5.77
CA MET A 10 -18.96 -12.99 6.20
C MET A 10 -18.22 -12.50 4.96
N GLY A 11 -17.98 -11.19 4.85
CA GLY A 11 -17.02 -10.68 3.87
C GLY A 11 -15.65 -11.32 4.10
N ARG A 12 -14.80 -11.40 3.06
CA ARG A 12 -13.48 -12.06 3.13
C ARG A 12 -12.73 -11.58 4.38
N PRO A 13 -12.50 -12.42 5.40
CA PRO A 13 -11.72 -12.03 6.56
C PRO A 13 -10.29 -11.86 6.08
N THR A 14 -9.94 -10.64 5.72
CA THR A 14 -8.58 -10.30 5.32
C THR A 14 -7.96 -9.67 6.55
N ASP A 15 -7.12 -10.45 7.22
CA ASP A 15 -6.46 -10.11 8.49
C ASP A 15 -5.48 -8.92 8.37
N ASN A 16 -5.12 -8.54 7.14
CA ASN A 16 -4.28 -7.38 6.87
C ASN A 16 -4.96 -6.42 5.87
N PRO A 17 -6.01 -5.68 6.29
CA PRO A 17 -6.53 -4.62 5.44
C PRO A 17 -5.41 -3.59 5.26
N LYS A 18 -5.02 -3.31 4.01
CA LYS A 18 -4.23 -2.12 3.68
C LYS A 18 -5.10 -0.90 4.01
N ARG A 19 -5.17 -0.53 5.30
CA ARG A 19 -6.09 0.49 5.83
C ARG A 19 -5.79 1.89 5.31
N HIS A 20 -4.55 2.13 4.90
CA HIS A 20 -4.07 3.42 4.46
C HIS A 20 -3.83 3.37 2.95
N GLU A 21 -4.67 4.08 2.20
CA GLU A 21 -4.48 4.38 0.79
C GLU A 21 -3.86 5.78 0.69
N ILE A 22 -2.70 5.88 0.04
CA ILE A 22 -2.05 7.17 -0.23
C ILE A 22 -2.32 7.52 -1.68
N LYS A 23 -3.13 8.56 -1.92
CA LYS A 23 -3.27 9.20 -3.24
C LYS A 23 -2.43 10.47 -3.25
N ALA A 24 -1.21 10.37 -3.76
CA ALA A 24 -0.35 11.52 -3.98
C ALA A 24 -0.36 11.88 -5.47
N ARG A 25 -0.54 13.16 -5.79
CA ARG A 25 -0.17 13.70 -7.10
C ARG A 25 1.28 14.13 -7.01
N ILE A 26 2.10 13.56 -7.89
CA ILE A 26 3.53 13.84 -7.99
C ILE A 26 3.81 14.40 -9.38
N ASP A 27 4.91 15.13 -9.48
CA ASP A 27 5.40 15.66 -10.75
C ASP A 27 5.96 14.53 -11.65
N ASP A 28 6.10 14.79 -12.95
CA ASP A 28 6.60 13.84 -13.95
C ASP A 28 8.01 13.34 -13.59
N GLU A 29 8.89 14.21 -13.07
CA GLU A 29 10.24 13.80 -12.65
C GLU A 29 10.19 12.76 -11.52
N THR A 30 9.34 12.99 -10.52
CA THR A 30 9.21 12.05 -9.39
C THR A 30 8.61 10.72 -9.85
N PHE A 31 7.68 10.78 -10.82
CA PHE A 31 7.08 9.61 -11.42
C PHE A 31 8.08 8.78 -12.24
N GLN A 32 8.97 9.44 -12.99
CA GLN A 32 10.07 8.78 -13.70
C GLN A 32 11.02 8.10 -12.73
N ILE A 33 11.49 8.80 -11.69
CA ILE A 33 12.39 8.21 -10.67
C ILE A 33 11.76 6.96 -10.04
N LEU A 34 10.47 7.00 -9.69
CA LEU A 34 9.77 5.85 -9.14
C LEU A 34 9.66 4.71 -10.17
N THR A 35 9.42 5.03 -11.43
CA THR A 35 9.26 4.05 -12.52
C THR A 35 10.58 3.36 -12.82
N ASP A 36 11.66 4.11 -13.05
CA ASP A 36 13.02 3.58 -13.22
C ASP A 36 13.42 2.69 -12.04
N TYR A 37 13.17 3.14 -10.80
CA TYR A 37 13.46 2.35 -9.61
C TYR A 37 12.68 1.03 -9.56
N CYS A 38 11.41 1.06 -9.99
CA CYS A 38 10.57 -0.13 -10.05
C CYS A 38 11.02 -1.09 -11.15
N GLU A 39 11.43 -0.58 -12.32
CA GLU A 39 11.93 -1.37 -13.44
C GLU A 39 13.27 -2.03 -13.10
N GLU A 40 14.23 -1.29 -12.55
CA GLU A 40 15.56 -1.80 -12.19
C GLU A 40 15.48 -2.91 -11.12
N LYS A 41 14.57 -2.77 -10.15
CA LYS A 41 14.38 -3.75 -9.08
C LYS A 41 13.29 -4.79 -9.33
N GLY A 42 12.59 -4.73 -10.46
CA GLY A 42 11.44 -5.60 -10.75
C GLY A 42 10.32 -5.51 -9.71
N LYS A 43 10.12 -4.32 -9.11
CA LYS A 43 9.12 -4.10 -8.04
C LYS A 43 7.87 -3.44 -8.61
N SER A 44 6.73 -3.67 -7.95
CA SER A 44 5.50 -2.93 -8.28
C SER A 44 5.60 -1.48 -7.80
N ARG A 45 4.89 -0.55 -8.45
CA ARG A 45 4.82 0.87 -8.04
C ARG A 45 4.50 1.05 -6.56
N ALA A 46 3.59 0.23 -6.03
CA ALA A 46 3.24 0.25 -4.61
C ALA A 46 4.40 -0.16 -3.69
N GLU A 47 5.20 -1.15 -4.12
CA GLU A 47 6.42 -1.58 -3.40
C GLU A 47 7.52 -0.51 -3.49
N GLY A 48 7.69 0.11 -4.66
CA GLY A 48 8.62 1.23 -4.86
C GLY A 48 8.31 2.41 -3.94
N VAL A 49 7.04 2.82 -3.86
CA VAL A 49 6.60 3.89 -2.95
C VAL A 49 6.86 3.52 -1.49
N ARG A 50 6.57 2.29 -1.06
CA ARG A 50 6.84 1.83 0.32
C ARG A 50 8.34 1.88 0.65
N ASP A 51 9.16 1.41 -0.28
CA ASP A 51 10.61 1.39 -0.13
C ASP A 51 11.18 2.82 -0.08
N GLY A 52 10.66 3.71 -0.93
CA GLY A 52 10.96 5.15 -0.88
C GLY A 52 10.58 5.77 0.47
N ILE A 53 9.38 5.51 0.98
CA ILE A 53 8.95 6.02 2.30
C ILE A 53 9.85 5.48 3.43
N ARG A 54 10.23 4.19 3.38
CA ARG A 54 11.17 3.61 4.37
C ARG A 54 12.55 4.27 4.34
N LYS A 55 13.01 4.70 3.16
CA LYS A 55 14.27 5.44 3.03
C LYS A 55 14.21 6.84 3.63
N LEU A 56 13.02 7.41 3.83
CA LEU A 56 12.83 8.69 4.52
C LEU A 56 12.88 8.55 6.05
N GLU A 57 12.77 7.34 6.60
CA GLU A 57 12.86 7.06 8.04
C GLU A 57 14.09 7.67 8.73
N PRO A 58 15.34 7.55 8.21
CA PRO A 58 16.51 8.21 8.80
C PRO A 58 16.49 9.75 8.70
N ASP A 59 15.80 10.32 7.72
CA ASP A 59 15.65 11.77 7.57
C ASP A 59 14.63 12.35 8.56
N ILE A 60 13.71 11.52 9.06
CA ILE A 60 12.84 11.86 10.19
C ILE A 60 13.69 11.77 11.46
N LYS A 61 14.56 12.78 11.68
CA LYS A 61 15.11 13.02 13.00
C LYS A 61 13.93 13.32 13.93
N GLU A 62 13.78 12.48 14.95
CA GLU A 62 12.78 12.64 16.00
C GLU A 62 12.73 14.09 16.50
N LYS A 63 11.51 14.55 16.72
CA LYS A 63 11.20 15.80 17.41
C LYS A 63 10.84 15.48 18.85
#